data_AF-A0A636GF20-F1
#
_entry.id   AF-A0A636GF20-F1
#
_cell.length_a   1.000
_cell.length_b   1.000
_cell.length_c   1.000
_cell.angle_alpha   90.00
_cell.angle_beta   90.00
_cell.angle_gamma   90.00
#
_symmetry.space_group_name_H-M   'P 1'
#
loop_
_entity.id
_entity.type
_entity.pdbx_description
1 polymer ?
#
loop_
_entity_poly.entity_id
_entity_poly.type
_entity_poly.pdbx_seq_one_letter_code
_entity_poly.pdbx_strand_id
1 'polypeptide(L)'
;MKNIADSGILARIRKLAPQAAGRSAPFRTPEEWREWQLAEGRRSCEEIDRQNRQARAEKIFGRAGIQRLHRGCSFANYRIQNDGQRHALSQAKSIAGELDTGCTNFVFSGNPGTGKNHLAAAIGNRLMNAGRSVIVITVADVMSTLHASYDDGKSGEKFLRELCGVDLLILDEVGVQRETRNEQVTLNQIIDRRTASLRSVGMLTNLNHDALSKLAGQRVMDRMTMNGGRWVNFDWGSWRPNVNQHK
;
A
#
# COMPACT_ATOMS: atom_id res chain seq x y z
N MET A 1 -22.28 -25.69 -53.35
CA MET A 1 -21.94 -24.66 -52.34
C MET A 1 -20.43 -24.63 -52.18
N LYS A 2 -19.75 -23.55 -52.60
CA LYS A 2 -18.30 -23.42 -52.40
C LYS A 2 -18.04 -23.11 -50.93
N ASN A 3 -17.23 -23.94 -50.30
CA ASN A 3 -16.81 -23.78 -48.92
C ASN A 3 -16.01 -22.47 -48.81
N ILE A 4 -16.52 -21.48 -48.06
CA ILE A 4 -15.91 -20.15 -47.88
C ILE A 4 -14.49 -20.27 -47.30
N ALA A 5 -14.17 -21.40 -46.67
CA ALA A 5 -12.87 -21.72 -46.11
C ALA A 5 -11.75 -21.94 -47.15
N ASP A 6 -12.08 -22.37 -48.39
CA ASP A 6 -11.07 -22.94 -49.31
C ASP A 6 -10.82 -22.12 -50.59
N SER A 7 -11.51 -20.98 -50.79
CA SER A 7 -11.17 -20.06 -51.89
C SER A 7 -11.52 -18.61 -51.54
N GLY A 8 -10.50 -17.74 -51.51
CA GLY A 8 -10.68 -16.30 -51.27
C GLY A 8 -9.59 -15.63 -50.42
N ILE A 9 -9.96 -14.49 -49.82
CA ILE A 9 -9.10 -13.60 -49.02
C ILE A 9 -8.50 -14.31 -47.80
N LEU A 10 -9.27 -15.18 -47.13
CA LEU A 10 -8.81 -15.91 -45.94
C LEU A 10 -7.64 -16.88 -46.23
N ALA A 11 -7.62 -17.49 -47.42
CA ALA A 11 -6.52 -18.34 -47.85
C ALA A 11 -5.23 -17.53 -48.09
N ARG A 12 -5.36 -16.30 -48.63
CA ARG A 12 -4.23 -15.37 -48.79
C ARG A 12 -3.69 -14.91 -47.42
N ILE A 13 -4.56 -14.60 -46.47
CA ILE A 13 -4.16 -14.22 -45.10
C ILE A 13 -3.41 -15.36 -44.42
N ARG A 14 -3.89 -16.61 -44.51
CA ARG A 14 -3.19 -17.78 -43.95
C ARG A 14 -1.80 -18.00 -44.54
N LYS A 15 -1.59 -17.67 -45.82
CA LYS A 15 -0.28 -17.78 -46.47
C LYS A 15 0.73 -16.72 -45.99
N LEU A 16 0.23 -15.58 -45.52
CA LEU A 16 1.04 -14.48 -44.97
C LEU A 16 1.24 -14.59 -43.46
N ALA A 17 0.40 -15.35 -42.75
CA ALA A 17 0.49 -15.53 -41.31
C ALA A 17 1.76 -16.32 -40.92
N PRO A 18 2.40 -16.00 -39.77
CA PRO A 18 3.57 -16.75 -39.28
C PRO A 18 3.22 -18.22 -39.08
N GLN A 19 4.14 -19.14 -39.40
CA GLN A 19 3.89 -20.59 -39.23
C GLN A 19 3.58 -21.01 -37.78
N ALA A 20 4.00 -20.19 -36.80
CA ALA A 20 3.73 -20.38 -35.38
C ALA A 20 2.33 -19.90 -34.93
N ALA A 21 1.66 -19.06 -35.73
CA ALA A 21 0.26 -18.72 -35.47
C ALA A 21 -0.59 -19.94 -35.80
N GLY A 22 -1.21 -20.55 -34.78
CA GLY A 22 -2.01 -21.76 -34.93
C GLY A 22 -2.97 -21.68 -36.12
N ARG A 23 -3.12 -22.79 -36.86
CA ARG A 23 -3.88 -22.83 -38.13
C ARG A 23 -5.39 -22.54 -38.00
N SER A 24 -5.92 -22.38 -36.78
CA SER A 24 -7.32 -22.07 -36.51
C SER A 24 -7.50 -20.66 -35.96
N ALA A 25 -8.61 -20.02 -36.31
CA ALA A 25 -9.01 -18.75 -35.70
C ALA A 25 -9.11 -18.93 -34.16
N PRO A 26 -8.64 -17.94 -33.37
CA PRO A 26 -8.65 -18.02 -31.91
C PRO A 26 -10.06 -18.07 -31.29
N PHE A 27 -11.08 -17.66 -32.06
CA PHE A 27 -12.50 -17.70 -31.68
C PHE A 27 -13.30 -18.33 -32.81
N ARG A 28 -14.28 -19.16 -32.48
CA ARG A 28 -15.14 -19.86 -33.45
C ARG A 28 -16.52 -19.22 -33.58
N THR A 29 -16.95 -18.47 -32.55
CA THR A 29 -18.23 -17.76 -32.54
C THR A 29 -18.07 -16.28 -32.15
N PRO A 30 -19.01 -15.41 -32.57
CA PRO A 30 -19.06 -14.03 -32.10
C PRO A 30 -19.22 -13.89 -30.58
N GLU A 31 -19.92 -14.84 -29.95
CA GLU A 31 -20.14 -14.87 -28.50
C GLU A 31 -18.82 -15.10 -27.74
N GLU A 32 -18.02 -16.10 -28.15
CA GLU A 32 -16.70 -16.38 -27.57
C GLU A 32 -15.77 -15.15 -27.67
N TRP A 33 -15.78 -14.48 -28.83
CA TRP A 33 -14.99 -13.28 -29.04
C TRP A 33 -15.44 -12.12 -28.15
N ARG A 34 -16.76 -11.93 -27.98
CA ARG A 34 -17.31 -10.88 -27.12
C ARG A 34 -16.98 -11.11 -25.65
N GLU A 35 -17.07 -12.36 -25.18
CA GLU A 35 -16.69 -12.71 -23.81
C GLU A 35 -15.21 -12.42 -23.54
N TRP A 36 -14.33 -12.80 -24.48
CA TRP A 36 -12.91 -12.49 -24.40
C TRP A 36 -12.65 -10.98 -24.39
N GLN A 37 -13.30 -10.21 -25.28
CA GLN A 37 -13.17 -8.76 -25.32
C GLN A 37 -13.62 -8.09 -24.01
N LEU A 38 -14.73 -8.54 -23.43
CA LEU A 38 -15.22 -8.02 -22.16
C LEU A 38 -14.25 -8.37 -21.00
N ALA A 39 -13.67 -9.56 -21.01
CA ALA A 39 -12.67 -9.96 -20.03
C ALA A 39 -11.38 -9.13 -20.14
N GLU A 40 -10.86 -8.92 -21.35
CA GLU A 40 -9.71 -8.05 -21.59
C GLU A 40 -10.01 -6.59 -21.26
N GLY A 41 -11.21 -6.10 -21.58
CA GLY A 41 -11.67 -4.77 -21.20
C GLY A 41 -11.66 -4.57 -19.69
N ARG A 42 -12.18 -5.54 -18.91
CA ARG A 42 -12.11 -5.51 -17.44
C ARG A 42 -10.68 -5.43 -16.92
N ARG A 43 -9.78 -6.29 -17.42
CA ARG A 43 -8.35 -6.28 -17.05
C ARG A 43 -7.69 -4.93 -17.35
N SER A 44 -7.95 -4.36 -18.52
CA SER A 44 -7.41 -3.05 -18.91
C SER A 44 -7.94 -1.93 -18.02
N CYS A 45 -9.23 -1.93 -17.68
CA CYS A 45 -9.80 -0.94 -16.77
C CYS A 45 -9.20 -1.04 -15.37
N GLU A 46 -9.06 -2.26 -14.83
CA GLU A 46 -8.44 -2.50 -13.52
C GLU A 46 -6.98 -2.00 -13.49
N GLU A 47 -6.23 -2.24 -14.57
CA GLU A 47 -4.85 -1.76 -14.71
C GLU A 47 -4.78 -0.23 -14.75
N ILE A 48 -5.63 0.40 -15.56
CA ILE A 48 -5.73 1.86 -15.65
C ILE A 48 -6.11 2.46 -14.30
N ASP A 49 -7.05 1.86 -13.57
CA ASP A 49 -7.44 2.31 -12.23
C ASP A 49 -6.32 2.16 -11.22
N ARG A 50 -5.51 1.10 -11.33
CA ARG A 50 -4.31 0.89 -10.50
C ARG A 50 -3.27 1.97 -10.77
N GLN A 51 -2.94 2.21 -12.04
CA GLN A 51 -2.00 3.25 -12.45
C GLN A 51 -2.48 4.65 -12.04
N ASN A 52 -3.77 4.93 -12.23
CA ASN A 52 -4.39 6.18 -11.79
C ASN A 52 -4.30 6.35 -10.27
N ARG A 53 -4.53 5.29 -9.48
CA ARG A 53 -4.37 5.33 -8.03
C ARG A 53 -2.93 5.62 -7.62
N GLN A 54 -1.95 4.99 -8.26
CA GLN A 54 -0.54 5.23 -8.01
C GLN A 54 -0.13 6.67 -8.36
N ALA A 55 -0.45 7.13 -9.57
CA ALA A 55 -0.15 8.49 -10.01
C ALA A 55 -0.85 9.55 -9.14
N ARG A 56 -2.08 9.29 -8.67
CA ARG A 56 -2.77 10.18 -7.72
C ARG A 56 -2.07 10.20 -6.36
N ALA A 57 -1.71 9.03 -5.82
CA ALA A 57 -0.94 8.96 -4.59
C ALA A 57 0.36 9.77 -4.71
N GLU A 58 1.10 9.62 -5.81
CA GLU A 58 2.31 10.40 -6.09
C GLU A 58 2.03 11.90 -6.26
N LYS A 59 0.91 12.30 -6.87
CA LYS A 59 0.57 13.70 -7.12
C LYS A 59 0.08 14.44 -5.87
N ILE A 60 -0.80 13.81 -5.09
CA ILE A 60 -1.34 14.36 -3.83
C ILE A 60 -0.23 14.41 -2.79
N PHE A 61 0.59 13.36 -2.74
CA PHE A 61 1.63 13.18 -1.72
C PHE A 61 3.03 13.33 -2.30
N GLY A 62 3.23 14.12 -3.37
CA GLY A 62 4.54 14.36 -4.00
C GLY A 62 5.63 14.92 -3.07
N ARG A 63 5.25 15.22 -1.82
CA ARG A 63 6.13 15.55 -0.68
C ARG A 63 6.13 14.53 0.47
N ALA A 64 5.08 13.71 0.62
CA ALA A 64 4.87 12.81 1.77
C ALA A 64 5.02 11.30 1.45
N GLY A 65 4.80 10.87 0.20
CA GLY A 65 4.93 9.48 -0.23
C GLY A 65 6.38 9.02 -0.10
N ILE A 66 6.67 8.28 0.99
CA ILE A 66 8.01 7.91 1.48
C ILE A 66 8.97 9.10 1.37
N GLN A 67 9.08 9.88 2.46
CA GLN A 67 10.04 10.98 2.61
C GLN A 67 11.34 10.66 1.85
N ARG A 68 11.91 11.60 1.08
CA ARG A 68 13.10 11.35 0.21
C ARG A 68 14.19 10.53 0.90
N LEU A 69 14.37 10.71 2.21
CA LEU A 69 15.29 9.96 3.09
C LEU A 69 15.07 8.44 3.12
N HIS A 70 13.84 7.97 2.90
CA HIS A 70 13.46 6.56 3.01
C HIS A 70 13.24 5.86 1.65
N ARG A 71 13.42 6.56 0.51
CA ARG A 71 13.30 5.95 -0.83
C ARG A 71 14.31 4.83 -1.07
N GLY A 72 15.51 4.94 -0.48
CA GLY A 72 16.54 3.92 -0.58
C GLY A 72 16.39 2.78 0.43
N CYS A 73 15.41 2.82 1.35
CA CYS A 73 15.26 1.78 2.37
C CYS A 73 14.76 0.48 1.75
N SER A 74 15.46 -0.62 2.03
CA SER A 74 15.09 -1.97 1.64
C SER A 74 15.35 -2.93 2.79
N PHE A 75 14.88 -4.16 2.67
CA PHE A 75 15.23 -5.21 3.63
C PHE A 75 16.72 -5.58 3.57
N ALA A 76 17.38 -5.35 2.44
CA ALA A 76 18.78 -5.73 2.23
C ALA A 76 19.77 -4.77 2.93
N ASN A 77 19.43 -3.49 3.04
CA ASN A 77 20.27 -2.48 3.70
C ASN A 77 19.87 -2.20 5.15
N TYR A 78 19.02 -3.05 5.75
CA TYR A 78 18.72 -3.02 7.18
C TYR A 78 19.78 -3.82 7.96
N ARG A 79 20.58 -3.14 8.79
CA ARG A 79 21.67 -3.77 9.56
C ARG A 79 21.14 -4.41 10.84
N ILE A 80 21.49 -5.67 11.07
CA ILE A 80 21.11 -6.44 12.25
C ILE A 80 22.30 -6.51 13.21
N GLN A 81 22.09 -6.13 14.46
CA GLN A 81 23.07 -6.15 15.55
C GLN A 81 22.59 -6.92 16.77
N ASN A 82 21.28 -7.16 16.89
CA ASN A 82 20.69 -7.89 17.99
C ASN A 82 19.51 -8.75 17.54
N ASP A 83 19.06 -9.64 18.42
CA ASP A 83 17.98 -10.58 18.13
C ASP A 83 16.63 -9.88 17.94
N GLY A 84 16.39 -8.76 18.63
CA GLY A 84 15.20 -7.93 18.45
C GLY A 84 15.09 -7.37 17.02
N GLN A 85 16.20 -6.85 16.47
CA GLN A 85 16.28 -6.37 15.09
C GLN A 85 16.09 -7.51 14.09
N ARG A 86 16.65 -8.70 14.37
CA ARG A 86 16.44 -9.88 13.53
C ARG A 86 14.96 -10.28 13.51
N HIS A 87 14.32 -10.29 14.68
CA HIS A 87 12.90 -10.59 14.82
C HIS A 87 12.04 -9.56 14.08
N ALA A 88 12.28 -8.27 14.28
CA ALA A 88 11.55 -7.20 13.61
C ALA A 88 11.69 -7.27 12.08
N LEU A 89 12.89 -7.54 11.57
CA LEU A 89 13.10 -7.76 10.13
C LEU A 89 12.32 -8.98 9.62
N SER A 90 12.32 -10.08 10.37
CA SER A 90 11.56 -11.29 10.01
C SER A 90 10.06 -11.01 9.95
N GLN A 91 9.52 -10.32 10.96
CA GLN A 91 8.10 -9.91 10.98
C GLN A 91 7.78 -8.97 9.82
N ALA A 92 8.63 -7.98 9.54
CA ALA A 92 8.42 -7.05 8.43
C ALA A 92 8.42 -7.76 7.05
N LYS A 93 9.31 -8.75 6.86
CA LYS A 93 9.31 -9.59 5.64
C LYS A 93 8.04 -10.43 5.53
N SER A 94 7.57 -10.99 6.65
CA SER A 94 6.32 -11.76 6.70
C SER A 94 5.10 -10.90 6.37
N ILE A 95 5.03 -9.69 6.94
CA ILE A 95 4.00 -8.68 6.63
C ILE A 95 3.99 -8.39 5.13
N ALA A 96 5.16 -8.08 4.55
CA ALA A 96 5.24 -7.78 3.13
C ALA A 96 4.78 -8.96 2.25
N GLY A 97 5.09 -10.20 2.63
CA GLY A 97 4.63 -11.39 1.90
C GLY A 97 3.10 -11.56 1.96
N GLU A 98 2.48 -11.32 3.11
CA GLU A 98 1.03 -11.36 3.25
C GLU A 98 0.32 -10.24 2.49
N LEU A 99 0.93 -9.05 2.44
CA LEU A 99 0.40 -7.90 1.70
C LEU A 99 0.49 -8.05 0.17
N ASP A 100 1.31 -8.98 -0.34
CA ASP A 100 1.38 -9.22 -1.79
C ASP A 100 0.02 -9.75 -2.31
N THR A 101 -0.65 -10.62 -1.55
CA THR A 101 -1.90 -11.30 -1.95
C THR A 101 -3.12 -11.00 -1.08
N GLY A 102 -2.94 -10.41 0.11
CA GLY A 102 -4.01 -10.21 1.08
C GLY A 102 -3.96 -8.85 1.76
N CYS A 103 -4.47 -8.80 2.99
CA CYS A 103 -4.41 -7.63 3.86
C CYS A 103 -3.98 -8.05 5.26
N THR A 104 -3.11 -7.26 5.88
CA THR A 104 -2.65 -7.46 7.26
C THR A 104 -2.27 -6.10 7.83
N ASN A 105 -2.74 -5.83 9.05
CA ASN A 105 -2.43 -4.59 9.75
C ASN A 105 -1.15 -4.76 10.57
N PHE A 106 -0.45 -3.67 10.82
CA PHE A 106 0.74 -3.75 11.69
C PHE A 106 0.96 -2.50 12.51
N VAL A 107 1.55 -2.67 13.69
CA VAL A 107 2.03 -1.61 14.55
C VAL A 107 3.51 -1.84 14.84
N PHE A 108 4.34 -0.86 14.52
CA PHE A 108 5.73 -0.80 14.96
C PHE A 108 5.82 0.18 16.12
N SER A 109 6.16 -0.34 17.29
CA SER A 109 6.28 0.41 18.54
C SER A 109 7.72 0.42 19.03
N GLY A 110 8.22 1.56 19.50
CA GLY A 110 9.52 1.64 20.16
C GLY A 110 10.15 3.02 20.01
N ASN A 111 11.38 3.22 20.49
CA ASN A 111 11.96 4.56 20.55
C ASN A 111 12.31 5.17 19.17
N PRO A 112 12.50 6.49 19.06
CA PRO A 112 13.03 7.12 17.86
C PRO A 112 14.41 6.58 17.47
N GLY A 113 14.66 6.46 16.16
CA GLY A 113 15.97 6.03 15.65
C GLY A 113 16.21 4.51 15.69
N THR A 114 15.22 3.69 16.02
CA THR A 114 15.34 2.21 16.05
C THR A 114 15.10 1.54 14.70
N GLY A 115 14.69 2.29 13.67
CA GLY A 115 14.51 1.78 12.32
C GLY A 115 13.08 1.38 11.94
N LYS A 116 12.07 1.78 12.72
CA LYS A 116 10.64 1.60 12.38
C LYS A 116 10.32 2.09 10.96
N ASN A 117 10.67 3.34 10.66
CA ASN A 117 10.40 3.96 9.36
C ASN A 117 11.18 3.29 8.23
N HIS A 118 12.38 2.74 8.51
CA HIS A 118 13.16 1.99 7.53
C HIS A 118 12.43 0.72 7.11
N LEU A 119 11.99 -0.11 8.07
CA LEU A 119 11.29 -1.35 7.78
C LEU A 119 9.91 -1.08 7.15
N ALA A 120 9.20 -0.05 7.62
CA ALA A 120 7.94 0.38 7.03
C ALA A 120 8.11 0.84 5.56
N ALA A 121 9.16 1.62 5.27
CA ALA A 121 9.50 2.01 3.91
C ALA A 121 9.96 0.83 3.05
N ALA A 122 10.67 -0.15 3.62
CA ALA A 122 11.04 -1.37 2.89
C ALA A 122 9.81 -2.21 2.48
N ILE A 123 8.81 -2.31 3.36
CA ILE A 123 7.50 -2.91 3.03
C ILE A 123 6.82 -2.11 1.92
N GLY A 124 6.73 -0.78 2.08
CA GLY A 124 6.12 0.11 1.09
C GLY A 124 6.77 0.04 -0.29
N ASN A 125 8.10 0.08 -0.35
CA ASN A 125 8.87 -0.03 -1.59
C ASN A 125 8.64 -1.37 -2.30
N ARG A 126 8.58 -2.48 -1.56
CA ARG A 126 8.25 -3.78 -2.15
C ARG A 126 6.85 -3.79 -2.78
N LEU A 127 5.86 -3.23 -2.09
CA LEU A 127 4.49 -3.12 -2.59
C LEU A 127 4.39 -2.22 -3.82
N MET A 128 5.05 -1.07 -3.80
CA MET A 128 5.11 -0.17 -4.96
C MET A 128 5.76 -0.84 -6.17
N ASN A 129 6.83 -1.61 -5.97
CA ASN A 129 7.46 -2.40 -7.04
C ASN A 129 6.51 -3.49 -7.59
N ALA A 130 5.55 -3.96 -6.80
CA ALA A 130 4.48 -4.86 -7.24
C ALA A 130 3.27 -4.13 -7.86
N GLY A 131 3.37 -2.81 -8.10
CA GLY A 131 2.30 -1.99 -8.68
C GLY A 131 1.18 -1.64 -7.71
N ARG A 132 1.40 -1.79 -6.40
CA ARG A 132 0.42 -1.42 -5.36
C ARG A 132 0.61 0.04 -4.94
N SER A 133 -0.48 0.67 -4.56
CA SER A 133 -0.50 2.05 -4.07
C SER A 133 -0.16 2.10 -2.57
N VAL A 134 0.86 2.88 -2.21
CA VAL A 134 1.30 3.04 -0.82
C VAL A 134 1.38 4.51 -0.46
N ILE A 135 0.86 4.88 0.70
CA ILE A 135 1.05 6.22 1.29
C ILE A 135 1.73 6.05 2.64
N VAL A 136 2.72 6.91 2.89
CA VAL A 136 3.27 7.15 4.22
C VAL A 136 2.99 8.59 4.57
N ILE A 137 2.39 8.85 5.72
CA ILE A 137 2.04 10.21 6.14
C ILE A 137 2.05 10.30 7.66
N THR A 138 2.47 11.44 8.20
CA THR A 138 2.37 11.69 9.64
C THR A 138 0.92 11.97 10.02
N VAL A 139 0.51 11.60 11.24
CA VAL A 139 -0.82 12.00 11.73
C VAL A 139 -0.98 13.52 11.74
N ALA A 140 0.10 14.25 12.02
CA ALA A 140 0.18 15.71 11.94
C ALA A 140 -0.26 16.26 10.57
N ASP A 141 0.30 15.71 9.49
CA ASP A 141 0.02 16.16 8.13
C ASP A 141 -1.42 15.82 7.72
N VAL A 142 -1.94 14.67 8.15
CA VAL A 142 -3.34 14.30 7.95
C VAL A 142 -4.24 15.35 8.59
N MET A 143 -4.01 15.66 9.87
CA MET A 143 -4.81 16.64 10.61
C MET A 143 -4.67 18.04 9.99
N SER A 144 -3.45 18.48 9.66
CA SER A 144 -3.21 19.79 9.02
C SER A 144 -3.93 19.91 7.68
N THR A 145 -3.91 18.86 6.85
CA THR A 145 -4.56 18.86 5.54
C THR A 145 -6.09 18.88 5.68
N LEU A 146 -6.62 18.14 6.66
CA LEU A 146 -8.05 18.17 6.98
C LEU A 146 -8.46 19.55 7.48
N HIS A 147 -7.71 20.14 8.41
CA HIS A 147 -7.94 21.48 8.95
C HIS A 147 -7.96 22.54 7.85
N ALA A 148 -6.96 22.55 6.96
CA ALA A 148 -6.91 23.47 5.83
C ALA A 148 -8.06 23.28 4.83
N SER A 149 -8.71 22.11 4.84
CA SER A 149 -9.81 21.78 3.94
C SER A 149 -11.20 22.13 4.49
N TYR A 150 -11.31 22.59 5.75
CA TYR A 150 -12.61 22.95 6.34
C TYR A 150 -13.23 24.19 5.68
N ASP A 151 -12.42 25.10 5.13
CA ASP A 151 -12.91 26.31 4.48
C ASP A 151 -13.65 26.02 3.15
N ASP A 152 -13.30 24.92 2.47
CA ASP A 152 -13.86 24.53 1.16
C ASP A 152 -14.77 23.29 1.22
N GLY A 153 -14.79 22.54 2.32
CA GLY A 153 -15.66 21.38 2.63
C GLY A 153 -15.49 20.12 1.74
N LYS A 154 -15.41 20.30 0.41
CA LYS A 154 -15.28 19.23 -0.59
C LYS A 154 -13.87 18.66 -0.70
N SER A 155 -12.86 19.45 -0.35
CA SER A 155 -11.44 19.08 -0.41
C SER A 155 -11.07 18.04 0.66
N GLY A 156 -11.60 18.18 1.88
CA GLY A 156 -11.25 17.31 3.01
C GLY A 156 -11.81 15.90 2.85
N GLU A 157 -13.08 15.78 2.43
CA GLU A 157 -13.68 14.47 2.19
C GLU A 157 -13.02 13.76 0.99
N LYS A 158 -12.66 14.50 -0.06
CA LYS A 158 -11.91 13.98 -1.19
C LYS A 158 -10.55 13.43 -0.74
N PHE A 159 -9.83 14.18 0.07
CA PHE A 159 -8.55 13.76 0.64
C PHE A 159 -8.70 12.46 1.46
N LEU A 160 -9.70 12.37 2.35
CA LEU A 160 -9.95 11.14 3.11
C LEU A 160 -10.28 9.95 2.21
N ARG A 161 -11.08 10.14 1.15
CA ARG A 161 -11.38 9.06 0.20
C ARG A 161 -10.12 8.57 -0.52
N GLU A 162 -9.25 9.48 -0.94
CA GLU A 162 -7.98 9.14 -1.59
C GLU A 162 -7.04 8.43 -0.61
N LEU A 163 -6.95 8.90 0.63
CA LEU A 163 -6.16 8.29 1.71
C LEU A 163 -6.67 6.89 2.09
N CYS A 164 -7.99 6.67 2.11
CA CYS A 164 -8.58 5.37 2.38
C CYS A 164 -8.53 4.42 1.17
N GLY A 165 -8.30 4.95 -0.04
CA GLY A 165 -8.36 4.21 -1.30
C GLY A 165 -7.06 3.53 -1.73
N VAL A 166 -5.95 3.74 -1.01
CA VAL A 166 -4.66 3.08 -1.30
C VAL A 166 -4.55 1.70 -0.66
N ASP A 167 -3.70 0.85 -1.21
CA ASP A 167 -3.53 -0.55 -0.77
C ASP A 167 -2.90 -0.64 0.62
N LEU A 168 -1.87 0.18 0.87
CA LEU A 168 -1.26 0.34 2.19
C LEU A 168 -1.18 1.80 2.59
N LEU A 169 -1.69 2.12 3.78
CA LEU A 169 -1.51 3.41 4.44
C LEU A 169 -0.65 3.21 5.68
N ILE A 170 0.48 3.90 5.74
CA ILE A 170 1.36 3.92 6.91
C ILE A 170 1.20 5.28 7.59
N LEU A 171 0.66 5.27 8.80
CA LEU A 171 0.53 6.43 9.67
C LEU A 171 1.78 6.51 10.56
N ASP A 172 2.56 7.56 10.37
CA ASP A 172 3.77 7.82 11.14
C ASP A 172 3.50 8.78 12.31
N GLU A 173 4.36 8.72 13.31
CA GLU A 173 4.32 9.57 14.51
C GLU A 173 2.99 9.52 15.27
N VAL A 174 2.32 8.35 15.27
CA VAL A 174 1.06 8.16 16.00
C VAL A 174 1.31 8.35 17.50
N GLY A 175 0.57 9.27 18.11
CA GLY A 175 0.66 9.57 19.54
C GLY A 175 1.86 10.44 19.94
N VAL A 176 2.54 11.08 18.98
CA VAL A 176 3.55 12.13 19.28
C VAL A 176 2.87 13.48 19.57
N GLN A 177 1.69 13.72 19.01
CA GLN A 177 0.94 14.96 19.18
C GLN A 177 0.08 14.91 20.46
N ARG A 178 -0.27 16.10 20.97
CA ARG A 178 -1.16 16.23 22.15
C ARG A 178 -2.49 15.55 21.84
N GLU A 179 -2.95 14.70 22.75
CA GLU A 179 -4.17 13.86 22.68
C GLU A 179 -5.46 14.68 22.42
N THR A 180 -5.65 15.17 21.19
CA THR A 180 -6.87 15.88 20.84
C THR A 180 -7.96 14.88 20.48
N ARG A 181 -9.18 15.11 20.99
CA ARG A 181 -10.36 14.30 20.66
C ARG A 181 -10.58 14.18 19.15
N ASN A 182 -10.23 15.22 18.38
CA ASN A 182 -10.35 15.24 16.93
C ASN A 182 -9.39 14.27 16.24
N GLU A 183 -8.15 14.14 16.73
CA GLU A 183 -7.17 13.18 16.21
C GLU A 183 -7.67 11.75 16.43
N GLN A 184 -8.15 11.44 17.63
CA GLN A 184 -8.71 10.12 17.95
C GLN A 184 -9.89 9.78 17.04
N VAL A 185 -10.83 10.72 16.86
CA VAL A 185 -11.99 10.52 15.98
C VAL A 185 -11.55 10.28 14.52
N THR A 186 -10.58 11.07 14.04
CA THR A 186 -10.07 10.95 12.67
C THR A 186 -9.35 9.62 12.45
N LEU A 187 -8.48 9.21 13.38
CA LEU A 187 -7.80 7.91 13.33
C LEU A 187 -8.82 6.77 13.31
N ASN A 188 -9.77 6.77 14.25
CA ASN A 188 -10.87 5.79 14.29
C ASN A 188 -11.58 5.68 12.93
N GLN A 189 -11.96 6.82 12.33
CA GLN A 189 -12.65 6.85 11.03
C GLN A 189 -11.80 6.27 9.90
N ILE A 190 -10.52 6.61 9.83
CA ILE A 190 -9.60 6.10 8.79
C ILE A 190 -9.46 4.57 8.92
N ILE A 191 -9.21 4.09 10.13
CA ILE A 191 -8.94 2.67 10.40
C ILE A 191 -10.19 1.83 10.16
N ASP A 192 -11.36 2.29 10.62
CA ASP A 192 -12.63 1.61 10.38
C ASP A 192 -12.95 1.52 8.89
N ARG A 193 -12.84 2.63 8.13
CA ARG A 193 -13.12 2.64 6.68
C ARG A 193 -12.20 1.70 5.92
N ARG A 194 -10.91 1.68 6.26
CA ARG A 194 -9.91 0.84 5.59
C ARG A 194 -10.10 -0.64 5.93
N THR A 195 -10.32 -0.96 7.21
CA THR A 195 -10.55 -2.34 7.64
C THR A 195 -11.84 -2.91 7.04
N ALA A 196 -12.91 -2.12 7.00
CA ALA A 196 -14.16 -2.50 6.32
C ALA A 196 -14.00 -2.73 4.82
N SER A 197 -13.01 -2.09 4.19
CA SER A 197 -12.69 -2.22 2.77
C SER A 197 -11.57 -3.22 2.49
N LEU A 198 -11.16 -4.03 3.48
CA LEU A 198 -10.04 -4.97 3.39
C LEU A 198 -8.73 -4.32 2.91
N ARG A 199 -8.48 -3.08 3.34
CA ARG A 199 -7.26 -2.32 3.06
C ARG A 199 -6.39 -2.24 4.30
N SER A 200 -5.09 -2.46 4.13
CA SER A 200 -4.14 -2.57 5.23
C SER A 200 -3.75 -1.21 5.82
N VAL A 201 -3.50 -1.17 7.12
CA VAL A 201 -2.99 -0.02 7.86
C VAL A 201 -1.73 -0.41 8.61
N GLY A 202 -0.68 0.39 8.44
CA GLY A 202 0.53 0.36 9.26
C GLY A 202 0.54 1.56 10.20
N MET A 203 0.94 1.37 11.46
CA MET A 203 1.17 2.45 12.41
C MET A 203 2.59 2.43 12.93
N LEU A 204 3.23 3.60 12.98
CA LEU A 204 4.52 3.78 13.60
C LEU A 204 4.34 4.70 14.81
N THR A 205 4.74 4.20 15.99
CA THR A 205 4.56 4.93 17.24
C THR A 205 5.76 4.78 18.16
N ASN A 206 5.92 5.75 19.07
CA ASN A 206 6.84 5.64 20.20
C ASN A 206 6.12 5.20 21.49
N LEU A 207 4.80 4.99 21.43
CA LEU A 207 4.00 4.53 22.56
C LEU A 207 4.02 3.02 22.66
N ASN A 208 4.00 2.50 23.89
CA ASN A 208 3.75 1.08 24.14
C ASN A 208 2.27 0.72 23.91
N HIS A 209 1.94 -0.57 24.02
CA HIS A 209 0.60 -1.08 23.76
C HIS A 209 -0.47 -0.39 24.62
N ASP A 210 -0.23 -0.24 25.93
CA ASP A 210 -1.21 0.34 26.85
C ASP A 210 -1.43 1.83 26.58
N ALA A 211 -0.37 2.59 26.32
CA ALA A 211 -0.46 4.00 26.01
C ALA A 211 -1.18 4.23 24.66
N LEU A 212 -0.85 3.42 23.63
CA LEU A 212 -1.56 3.50 22.35
C LEU A 212 -3.03 3.10 22.51
N SER A 213 -3.34 2.08 23.32
CA SER A 213 -4.72 1.66 23.57
C SER A 213 -5.54 2.73 24.29
N LYS A 214 -4.93 3.52 25.18
CA LYS A 214 -5.59 4.66 25.84
C LYS A 214 -5.84 5.80 24.86
N LEU A 215 -4.90 6.07 23.96
CA LEU A 215 -5.00 7.15 22.98
C LEU A 215 -5.96 6.81 21.84
N ALA A 216 -5.76 5.68 21.17
CA ALA A 216 -6.54 5.31 19.98
C ALA A 216 -7.90 4.66 20.33
N GLY A 217 -8.01 4.11 21.55
CA GLY A 217 -9.17 3.38 22.03
C GLY A 217 -9.15 1.90 21.67
N GLN A 218 -9.85 1.10 22.48
CA GLN A 218 -9.90 -0.36 22.35
C GLN A 218 -10.38 -0.84 20.98
N ARG A 219 -11.32 -0.11 20.37
CA ARG A 219 -11.86 -0.44 19.05
C ARG A 219 -10.78 -0.39 17.96
N VAL A 220 -9.91 0.61 17.98
CA VAL A 220 -8.80 0.68 17.02
C VAL A 220 -7.80 -0.43 17.24
N MET A 221 -7.48 -0.72 18.51
CA MET A 221 -6.56 -1.82 18.83
C MET A 221 -7.09 -3.16 18.31
N ASP A 222 -8.39 -3.43 18.48
CA ASP A 222 -9.06 -4.61 17.91
C ASP A 222 -8.95 -4.64 16.37
N ARG A 223 -9.20 -3.52 15.68
CA ARG A 223 -9.01 -3.46 14.22
C ARG A 223 -7.57 -3.72 13.78
N MET A 224 -6.59 -3.29 14.57
CA MET A 224 -5.18 -3.47 14.25
C MET A 224 -4.70 -4.92 14.44
N THR A 225 -5.43 -5.76 15.18
CA THR A 225 -5.13 -7.20 15.33
C THR A 225 -5.91 -8.08 14.34
N MET A 226 -6.92 -7.55 13.65
CA MET A 226 -7.66 -8.27 12.60
C MET A 226 -6.75 -8.75 11.47
N ASN A 227 -7.15 -9.84 10.82
CA ASN A 227 -6.45 -10.45 9.66
C ASN A 227 -4.98 -10.79 9.94
N GLY A 228 -4.69 -11.29 11.15
CA GLY A 228 -3.32 -11.62 11.56
C GLY A 228 -2.47 -10.39 11.83
N GLY A 229 -3.09 -9.30 12.30
CA GLY A 229 -2.43 -8.04 12.54
C GLY A 229 -1.28 -8.18 13.55
N ARG A 230 -0.16 -7.53 13.26
CA ARG A 230 1.10 -7.73 14.00
C ARG A 230 1.51 -6.53 14.82
N TRP A 231 1.81 -6.76 16.09
CA TRP A 231 2.51 -5.82 16.94
C TRP A 231 3.99 -6.18 17.02
N VAL A 232 4.88 -5.25 16.66
CA VAL A 232 6.34 -5.47 16.67
C VAL A 232 7.02 -4.39 17.50
N ASN A 233 7.77 -4.83 18.51
CA ASN A 233 8.52 -3.95 19.40
C ASN A 233 9.94 -3.67 18.90
N PHE A 234 10.38 -2.43 19.10
CA PHE A 234 11.68 -1.88 18.71
C PHE A 234 12.40 -1.34 19.95
N ASP A 235 12.84 -2.26 20.81
CA ASP A 235 13.31 -1.98 22.18
C ASP A 235 14.83 -1.86 22.28
N TRP A 236 15.50 -1.32 21.25
CA TRP A 236 16.95 -1.13 21.22
C TRP A 236 17.36 0.35 21.11
N GLY A 237 18.67 0.61 21.26
CA GLY A 237 19.24 1.95 21.18
C GLY A 237 19.11 2.58 19.78
N SER A 238 19.15 3.91 19.73
CA SER A 238 19.07 4.67 18.48
C SER A 238 20.25 4.37 17.55
N TRP A 239 19.95 4.11 16.27
CA TRP A 239 20.93 3.91 15.20
C TRP A 239 21.45 5.22 14.60
N ARG A 240 20.80 6.36 14.88
CA ARG A 240 21.16 7.67 14.30
C ARG A 240 22.63 8.05 14.42
N PRO A 241 23.36 7.76 15.53
CA PRO A 241 24.79 8.07 15.63
C PRO A 241 25.65 7.40 14.54
N ASN A 242 25.24 6.23 14.03
CA ASN A 242 25.99 5.47 13.03
C ASN A 242 25.75 5.95 11.59
N VAL A 243 24.80 6.87 11.36
CA VAL A 243 24.47 7.38 10.02
C VAL A 243 25.46 8.48 9.59
N ASN A 244 26.09 9.18 10.53
CA ASN A 244 27.01 10.29 10.24
C ASN A 244 28.46 9.88 9.94
N GLN A 245 28.81 8.59 9.99
CA GLN A 245 30.18 8.12 9.73
C GLN A 245 30.47 7.74 8.26
N HIS A 246 29.51 7.96 7.36
CA HIS A 246 29.64 7.63 5.94
C HIS A 246 29.22 8.80 5.04
N LYS A 247 29.82 9.99 5.27
CA LYS A 247 29.89 11.07 4.28
C LYS A 247 31.33 11.18 3.79
#